data_AF-W7KXB9-F1
#
_entry.id   AF-W7KXB9-F1
#
_cell.length_a   1.000
_cell.length_b   1.000
_cell.length_c   1.000
_cell.angle_alpha   90.00
_cell.angle_beta   90.00
_cell.angle_gamma   90.00
#
_symmetry.space_group_name_H-M   'P 1'
#
loop_
_entity.id
_entity.type
_entity.pdbx_description
1 polymer ?
#
loop_
_entity_poly.entity_id
_entity_poly.type
_entity_poly.pdbx_seq_one_letter_code
_entity_poly.pdbx_strand_id
1 'polypeptide(L)'
;MNPFETLSFIVEHAENGSVAVLVTQDNVPIILTKEDEFSFSAYVCTSDGEVKHFRKEFNKTTFHRAILEFLDEVKEAIGKDVVELKLSNAAMFPECVPKREPRREGKKREKEEVNLEEKVRELKSLPSFYHLIPLITDNGKLFSFVPEVGGTVEVDFVVKAPVKVDGTKTPVNLDAKSLYSVLSTVKLDPKLGNPFSTEGSFTFFTAIFVHQETKGKGKFMNVEMNKSVGRFLSLSSKGTVRTETVEFLSFPHKNNGLYVGFFVKGQEIVELQSVDIVATHKEGKFRVNDYVFSSFTLTSRDGSLKLEDYDKAMSGFVNLLLSKSNGREVLKDVIELHSMGPLDLPMVKGVNNNVISVIDPISFWYSKVYERSDEVKECVDCPLAEKVKKREFLLSALRRKGYFASFLL
;
A
#
# COMPACT_ATOMS: atom_id res chain seq x y z
N MET A 1 -14.38 32.70 37.82
CA MET A 1 -14.14 33.61 36.67
C MET A 1 -15.14 33.27 35.59
N ASN A 2 -15.49 34.24 34.73
CA ASN A 2 -16.36 33.97 33.58
C ASN A 2 -15.68 32.94 32.65
N PRO A 3 -16.36 31.87 32.19
CA PRO A 3 -15.81 30.86 31.28
C PRO A 3 -15.08 31.46 30.07
N PHE A 4 -15.64 32.54 29.51
CA PHE A 4 -15.04 33.27 28.40
C PHE A 4 -13.66 33.84 28.75
N GLU A 5 -13.54 34.49 29.90
CA GLU A 5 -12.29 35.11 30.34
C GLU A 5 -11.24 34.06 30.69
N THR A 6 -11.64 32.96 31.33
CA THR A 6 -10.73 31.86 31.68
C THR A 6 -10.16 31.19 30.43
N LEU A 7 -11.00 30.86 29.45
CA LEU A 7 -10.52 30.28 28.19
C LEU A 7 -9.68 31.26 27.39
N SER A 8 -10.11 32.54 27.31
CA SER A 8 -9.37 33.57 26.59
C SER A 8 -7.96 33.73 27.17
N PHE A 9 -7.87 33.84 28.50
CA PHE A 9 -6.60 33.97 29.19
C PHE A 9 -5.66 32.77 28.91
N ILE A 10 -6.17 31.54 29.02
CA ILE A 10 -5.37 30.33 28.81
C ILE A 10 -4.90 30.23 27.36
N VAL A 11 -5.80 30.42 26.39
CA VAL A 11 -5.44 30.27 24.97
C VAL A 11 -4.46 31.38 24.53
N GLU A 12 -4.59 32.60 25.04
CA GLU A 12 -3.65 33.69 24.72
C GLU A 12 -2.28 33.49 25.36
N HIS A 13 -2.23 33.09 26.63
CA HIS A 13 -0.99 33.17 27.43
C HIS A 13 -0.26 31.84 27.60
N ALA A 14 -0.89 30.71 27.31
CA ALA A 14 -0.22 29.41 27.39
C ALA A 14 0.78 29.21 26.23
N GLU A 15 1.81 28.40 26.45
CA GLU A 15 2.80 28.04 25.42
C GLU A 15 2.21 27.03 24.41
N ASN A 16 2.71 27.03 23.18
CA ASN A 16 2.28 26.05 22.18
C ASN A 16 2.65 24.62 22.62
N GLY A 17 1.73 23.69 22.45
CA GLY A 17 1.83 22.30 22.93
C GLY A 17 1.46 22.11 24.41
N SER A 18 1.12 23.17 25.14
CA SER A 18 0.71 23.06 26.54
C SER A 18 -0.72 22.50 26.69
N VAL A 19 -0.93 21.81 27.80
CA VAL A 19 -2.21 21.19 28.16
C VAL A 19 -2.72 21.80 29.45
N ALA A 20 -3.95 22.32 29.41
CA ALA A 20 -4.66 22.82 30.58
C ALA A 20 -5.86 21.92 30.88
N VAL A 21 -6.07 21.62 32.15
CA VAL A 21 -7.23 20.87 32.60
C VAL A 21 -8.22 21.83 33.26
N LEU A 22 -9.43 21.86 32.72
CA LEU A 22 -10.53 22.68 33.17
C LEU A 22 -11.66 21.81 33.69
N VAL A 23 -12.39 22.32 34.67
CA VAL A 23 -13.55 21.66 35.24
C VAL A 23 -14.70 22.66 35.32
N THR A 24 -15.86 22.24 34.83
CA THR A 24 -17.12 23.03 34.90
C THR A 24 -17.69 23.05 36.32
N GLN A 25 -18.72 23.87 36.57
CA GLN A 25 -19.42 23.88 37.87
C GLN A 25 -20.04 22.52 38.27
N ASP A 26 -20.34 21.67 37.28
CA ASP A 26 -20.95 20.35 37.47
C ASP A 26 -19.89 19.22 37.50
N ASN A 27 -18.62 19.55 37.76
CA ASN A 27 -17.49 18.63 37.78
C ASN A 27 -17.19 17.91 36.44
N VAL A 28 -17.72 18.40 35.32
CA VAL A 28 -17.36 17.88 33.99
C VAL A 28 -15.95 18.34 33.60
N PRO A 29 -15.01 17.41 33.35
CA PRO A 29 -13.64 17.75 32.94
C PRO A 29 -13.56 18.12 31.46
N ILE A 30 -12.70 19.09 31.15
CA ILE A 30 -12.33 19.55 29.82
C ILE A 30 -10.80 19.56 29.77
N ILE A 31 -10.20 18.78 28.86
CA ILE A 31 -8.76 18.88 28.57
C ILE A 31 -8.60 19.79 27.36
N LEU A 32 -7.94 20.93 27.55
CA LEU A 32 -7.64 21.91 26.50
C LEU A 32 -6.17 21.79 26.12
N THR A 33 -5.87 21.69 24.83
CA THR A 33 -4.50 21.71 24.30
C THR A 33 -4.34 22.92 23.38
N LYS A 34 -3.33 23.75 23.64
CA LYS A 34 -2.92 24.80 22.69
C LYS A 34 -2.04 24.15 21.63
N GLU A 35 -2.52 24.06 20.40
CA GLU A 35 -1.79 23.37 19.32
C GLU A 35 -0.71 24.28 18.74
N ASP A 36 -1.09 25.52 18.40
CA ASP A 36 -0.19 26.59 17.93
C ASP A 36 -0.71 27.99 18.34
N GLU A 37 -0.15 29.06 17.78
CA GLU A 37 -0.54 30.45 18.09
C GLU A 37 -2.02 30.76 17.73
N PHE A 38 -2.58 30.00 16.77
CA PHE A 38 -3.85 30.32 16.11
C PHE A 38 -4.87 29.17 16.19
N SER A 39 -4.60 28.14 17.01
CA SER A 39 -5.50 27.02 17.17
C SER A 39 -5.41 26.34 18.54
N PHE A 40 -6.54 25.80 18.98
CA PHE A 40 -6.62 24.95 20.16
C PHE A 40 -7.56 23.76 19.91
N SER A 41 -7.31 22.68 20.63
CA SER A 41 -8.20 21.52 20.68
C SER A 41 -8.69 21.27 22.10
N ALA A 42 -9.85 20.64 22.24
CA ALA A 42 -10.37 20.27 23.54
C ALA A 42 -11.08 18.91 23.51
N TYR A 43 -10.90 18.15 24.59
CA TYR A 43 -11.61 16.90 24.85
C TYR A 43 -12.58 17.11 26.01
N VAL A 44 -13.85 16.79 25.77
CA VAL A 44 -14.95 17.02 26.72
C VAL A 44 -15.74 15.73 26.91
N CYS A 45 -16.06 15.42 28.16
CA CYS A 45 -16.97 14.33 28.50
C CYS A 45 -18.42 14.79 28.30
N THR A 46 -19.15 14.13 27.41
CA THR A 46 -20.56 14.41 27.17
C THR A 46 -21.46 13.76 28.22
N SER A 47 -22.71 14.23 28.31
CA SER A 47 -23.70 13.69 29.26
C SER A 47 -24.13 12.25 28.98
N ASP A 48 -23.84 11.71 27.78
CA ASP A 48 -24.04 10.31 27.39
C ASP A 48 -22.79 9.42 27.60
N GLY A 49 -21.73 9.96 28.22
CA GLY A 49 -20.53 9.21 28.60
C GLY A 49 -19.54 8.98 27.46
N GLU A 50 -19.59 9.79 26.40
CA GLU A 50 -18.62 9.78 25.30
C GLU A 50 -17.60 10.93 25.44
N VAL A 51 -16.43 10.78 24.82
CA VAL A 51 -15.45 11.88 24.74
C VAL A 51 -15.60 12.54 23.38
N LYS A 52 -16.06 13.79 23.34
CA LYS A 52 -16.06 14.62 22.13
C LYS A 52 -14.76 15.41 22.02
N HIS A 53 -14.27 15.51 20.80
CA HIS A 53 -13.11 16.31 20.45
C HIS A 53 -13.54 17.53 19.63
N PHE A 54 -13.14 18.71 20.07
CA PHE A 54 -13.37 19.99 19.41
C PHE A 54 -12.03 20.57 18.97
N ARG A 55 -12.02 21.21 17.80
CA ARG A 55 -10.84 21.95 17.30
C ARG A 55 -11.31 23.29 16.77
N LYS A 56 -10.64 24.36 17.19
CA LYS A 56 -10.90 25.72 16.76
C LYS A 56 -9.65 26.34 16.17
N GLU A 57 -9.82 26.99 15.03
CA GLU A 57 -8.80 27.78 14.35
C GLU A 57 -9.28 29.23 14.27
N PHE A 58 -8.39 30.17 14.58
CA PHE A 58 -8.74 31.59 14.69
C PHE A 58 -7.56 32.48 14.31
N ASN A 59 -7.82 33.78 14.20
CA ASN A 59 -6.80 34.81 14.09
C ASN A 59 -7.08 35.90 15.12
N LYS A 60 -6.28 36.97 15.14
CA LYS A 60 -6.44 38.08 16.10
C LYS A 60 -7.83 38.72 16.09
N THR A 61 -8.56 38.72 14.96
CA THR A 61 -9.89 39.34 14.86
C THR A 61 -11.03 38.34 15.11
N THR A 62 -10.80 37.04 14.94
CA THR A 62 -11.82 36.00 15.13
C THR A 62 -11.70 35.24 16.45
N PHE A 63 -10.69 35.54 17.26
CA PHE A 63 -10.42 34.88 18.54
C PHE A 63 -11.63 34.82 19.48
N HIS A 64 -12.25 35.97 19.77
CA HIS A 64 -13.43 36.04 20.63
C HIS A 64 -14.59 35.15 20.10
N ARG A 65 -14.76 35.09 18.78
CA ARG A 65 -15.79 34.25 18.16
C ARG A 65 -15.48 32.76 18.36
N ALA A 66 -14.23 32.36 18.18
CA ALA A 66 -13.81 30.97 18.37
C ALA A 66 -14.01 30.48 19.81
N ILE A 67 -13.75 31.35 20.81
CA ILE A 67 -14.01 31.03 22.22
C ILE A 67 -15.51 30.88 22.51
N LEU A 68 -16.35 31.77 21.97
CA LEU A 68 -17.81 31.69 22.14
C LEU A 68 -18.40 30.46 21.44
N GLU A 69 -18.02 30.21 20.18
CA GLU A 69 -18.47 29.02 19.44
C GLU A 69 -18.07 27.73 20.17
N PHE A 70 -16.87 27.69 20.76
CA PHE A 70 -16.45 26.54 21.55
C PHE A 70 -17.31 26.38 22.81
N LEU A 71 -17.60 27.45 23.55
CA LEU A 71 -18.48 27.37 24.72
C LEU A 71 -19.89 26.90 24.36
N ASP A 72 -20.42 27.33 23.22
CA ASP A 72 -21.72 26.88 22.70
C ASP A 72 -21.69 25.38 22.33
N GLU A 73 -20.63 24.93 21.66
CA GLU A 73 -20.44 23.51 21.33
C GLU A 73 -20.30 22.63 22.59
N VAL A 74 -19.60 23.12 23.61
CA VAL A 74 -19.48 22.46 24.92
C VAL A 74 -20.83 22.40 25.62
N LYS A 75 -21.60 23.50 25.59
CA LYS A 75 -22.96 23.55 26.14
C LYS A 75 -23.87 22.52 25.46
N GLU A 76 -23.82 22.42 24.14
CA GLU A 76 -24.56 21.40 23.39
C GLU A 76 -24.12 19.98 23.75
N ALA A 77 -22.81 19.78 23.95
CA ALA A 77 -22.23 18.48 24.28
C ALA A 77 -22.57 17.98 25.68
N ILE A 78 -22.61 18.87 26.67
CA ILE A 78 -22.94 18.54 28.06
C ILE A 78 -24.46 18.65 28.30
N GLY A 79 -25.19 19.37 27.43
CA GLY A 79 -26.62 19.63 27.56
C GLY A 79 -26.96 20.68 28.62
N LYS A 80 -25.99 21.48 29.05
CA LYS A 80 -26.11 22.48 30.12
C LYS A 80 -25.23 23.68 29.86
N ASP A 81 -25.66 24.85 30.33
CA ASP A 81 -24.86 26.07 30.29
C ASP A 81 -23.58 25.93 31.12
N VAL A 82 -22.44 26.34 30.55
CA VAL A 82 -21.18 26.47 31.28
C VAL A 82 -21.16 27.87 31.90
N VAL A 83 -21.31 27.94 33.22
CA VAL A 83 -21.40 29.21 33.96
C VAL A 83 -20.09 29.51 34.70
N GLU A 84 -19.29 28.48 34.99
CA GLU A 84 -17.97 28.63 35.62
C GLU A 84 -16.99 27.59 35.06
N LEU A 85 -15.74 28.02 34.86
CA LEU A 85 -14.60 27.14 34.55
C LEU A 85 -13.49 27.34 35.60
N LYS A 86 -12.99 26.25 36.16
CA LYS A 86 -11.87 26.24 37.11
C LYS A 86 -10.71 25.43 36.55
N LEU A 87 -9.49 25.94 36.71
CA LEU A 87 -8.28 25.16 36.49
C LEU A 87 -8.18 24.06 37.55
N SER A 88 -7.88 22.85 37.10
CA SER A 88 -7.65 21.69 37.95
C SER A 88 -6.27 21.11 37.68
N ASN A 89 -5.66 20.52 38.71
CA ASN A 89 -4.39 19.82 38.59
C ASN A 89 -4.55 18.40 38.03
N ALA A 90 -5.78 17.89 37.97
CA ALA A 90 -6.10 16.57 37.45
C ALA A 90 -7.50 16.53 36.83
N ALA A 91 -7.64 15.80 35.73
CA ALA A 91 -8.94 15.39 35.19
C ALA A 91 -9.08 13.88 35.35
N MET A 92 -10.16 13.48 36.00
CA MET A 92 -10.65 12.10 35.93
C MET A 92 -11.87 12.11 35.03
N PHE A 93 -11.98 11.14 34.13
CA PHE A 93 -13.15 10.89 33.28
C PHE A 93 -13.83 9.59 33.74
N PRO A 94 -14.43 9.54 34.96
CA PRO A 94 -14.88 8.27 35.53
C PRO A 94 -16.08 7.69 34.77
N GLU A 95 -16.91 8.57 34.18
CA GLU A 95 -18.08 8.20 33.37
C GLU A 95 -17.79 8.18 31.86
N CYS A 96 -16.69 8.82 31.43
CA CYS A 96 -16.20 8.85 30.05
C CYS A 96 -15.00 7.93 29.84
N VAL A 97 -15.10 6.74 30.41
CA VAL A 97 -14.17 5.66 30.08
C VAL A 97 -14.55 5.20 28.67
N PRO A 98 -13.61 5.17 27.70
CA PRO A 98 -13.89 4.51 26.42
C PRO A 98 -14.36 3.11 26.76
N LYS A 99 -15.61 2.76 26.42
CA LYS A 99 -16.14 1.42 26.65
C LYS A 99 -15.20 0.42 25.98
N ARG A 100 -14.24 -0.12 26.73
CA ARG A 100 -13.66 -1.43 26.46
C ARG A 100 -14.86 -2.35 26.54
N GLU A 101 -15.34 -2.77 25.38
CA GLU A 101 -16.45 -3.70 25.29
C GLU A 101 -16.18 -4.85 26.27
N PRO A 102 -17.06 -5.13 27.24
CA PRO A 102 -17.08 -6.47 27.82
C PRO A 102 -17.26 -7.42 26.64
N ARG A 103 -16.44 -8.48 26.56
CA ARG A 103 -16.63 -9.56 25.59
C ARG A 103 -18.13 -9.87 25.56
N ARG A 104 -18.80 -9.49 24.46
CA ARG A 104 -20.19 -9.85 24.23
C ARG A 104 -20.23 -11.35 24.04
N GLU A 105 -20.43 -12.07 25.12
CA GLU A 105 -21.11 -13.35 25.04
C GLU A 105 -22.56 -13.05 24.61
N GLY A 106 -22.92 -13.49 23.40
CA GLY A 106 -24.31 -13.79 23.11
C GLY A 106 -25.22 -12.70 22.56
N LYS A 107 -24.73 -11.78 21.73
CA LYS A 107 -25.44 -11.48 20.46
C LYS A 107 -24.38 -11.30 19.39
N LYS A 108 -24.16 -12.36 18.61
CA LYS A 108 -23.50 -12.28 17.32
C LYS A 108 -24.19 -11.14 16.56
N ARG A 109 -23.59 -9.94 16.55
CA ARG A 109 -23.53 -9.24 15.28
C ARG A 109 -22.82 -10.27 14.42
N GLU A 110 -23.54 -10.86 13.49
CA GLU A 110 -22.89 -11.33 12.28
C GLU A 110 -22.13 -10.09 11.80
N LYS A 111 -20.85 -9.96 12.20
CA LYS A 111 -19.87 -9.56 11.23
C LYS A 111 -20.12 -10.60 10.16
N GLU A 112 -20.90 -10.24 9.13
CA GLU A 112 -20.81 -10.95 7.88
C GLU A 112 -19.33 -11.06 7.66
N GLU A 113 -18.83 -12.27 7.86
CA GLU A 113 -17.41 -12.52 7.81
C GLU A 113 -17.12 -12.31 6.35
N VAL A 114 -16.61 -11.12 6.02
CA VAL A 114 -16.49 -10.69 4.64
C VAL A 114 -15.76 -11.79 3.91
N ASN A 115 -16.48 -12.46 3.01
CA ASN A 115 -15.95 -13.60 2.30
C ASN A 115 -14.91 -13.07 1.31
N LEU A 116 -13.66 -13.01 1.77
CA LEU A 116 -12.57 -12.43 1.00
C LEU A 116 -12.32 -13.25 -0.27
N GLU A 117 -12.54 -14.57 -0.23
CA GLU A 117 -12.40 -15.43 -1.40
C GLU A 117 -13.42 -15.07 -2.48
N GLU A 118 -14.68 -14.87 -2.09
CA GLU A 118 -15.73 -14.43 -3.01
C GLU A 118 -15.44 -13.04 -3.57
N LYS A 119 -15.06 -12.07 -2.72
CA LYS A 119 -14.71 -10.72 -3.19
C LYS A 119 -13.47 -10.71 -4.09
N VAL A 120 -12.48 -11.57 -3.83
CA VAL A 120 -11.34 -11.77 -4.74
C VAL A 120 -11.82 -12.33 -6.07
N ARG A 121 -12.71 -13.34 -6.07
CA ARG A 121 -13.31 -13.87 -7.30
C ARG A 121 -14.08 -12.80 -8.08
N GLU A 122 -14.85 -11.95 -7.40
CA GLU A 122 -15.54 -10.82 -8.03
C GLU A 122 -14.59 -9.75 -8.57
N LEU A 123 -13.44 -9.51 -7.92
CA LEU A 123 -12.41 -8.61 -8.46
C LEU A 123 -11.88 -9.18 -9.77
N LYS A 124 -11.67 -10.50 -9.84
CA LYS A 124 -11.09 -11.21 -10.98
C LYS A 124 -12.08 -11.43 -12.14
N SER A 125 -13.36 -11.11 -11.96
CA SER A 125 -14.32 -11.13 -13.08
C SER A 125 -13.87 -10.18 -14.18
N LEU A 126 -13.86 -10.65 -15.42
CA LEU A 126 -13.31 -9.90 -16.54
C LEU A 126 -14.25 -8.74 -16.94
N PRO A 127 -13.72 -7.51 -17.09
CA PRO A 127 -14.50 -6.39 -17.62
C PRO A 127 -14.81 -6.58 -19.12
N SER A 128 -15.61 -5.69 -19.69
CA SER A 128 -16.01 -5.74 -21.11
C SER A 128 -14.83 -5.63 -22.09
N PHE A 129 -13.75 -4.99 -21.64
CA PHE A 129 -12.48 -4.94 -22.35
C PHE A 129 -11.34 -5.26 -21.36
N TYR A 130 -10.34 -6.02 -21.78
CA TYR A 130 -9.18 -6.34 -20.94
C TYR A 130 -7.96 -6.73 -21.75
N HIS A 131 -6.79 -6.69 -21.14
CA HIS A 131 -5.56 -7.24 -21.72
C HIS A 131 -5.24 -8.60 -21.10
N LEU A 132 -4.80 -9.53 -21.93
CA LEU A 132 -4.25 -10.82 -21.50
C LEU A 132 -2.76 -10.83 -21.76
N ILE A 133 -1.98 -10.98 -20.69
CA ILE A 133 -0.55 -11.27 -20.76
C ILE A 133 -0.40 -12.77 -20.47
N PRO A 134 -0.12 -13.61 -21.49
CA PRO A 134 -0.07 -15.06 -21.31
C PRO A 134 1.09 -15.45 -20.40
N LEU A 135 0.83 -16.33 -19.43
CA LEU A 135 1.86 -16.85 -18.52
C LEU A 135 2.20 -18.31 -18.85
N ILE A 136 1.24 -19.21 -18.67
CA ILE A 136 1.37 -20.65 -18.98
C ILE A 136 0.05 -21.20 -19.50
N THR A 137 0.14 -22.28 -20.28
CA THR A 137 -1.02 -23.05 -20.73
C THR A 137 -0.98 -24.42 -20.06
N ASP A 138 -2.04 -24.77 -19.32
CA ASP A 138 -2.21 -26.07 -18.69
C ASP A 138 -3.54 -26.70 -19.13
N ASN A 139 -3.51 -27.96 -19.57
CA ASN A 139 -4.70 -28.70 -20.00
C ASN A 139 -5.63 -27.94 -20.99
N GLY A 140 -5.04 -27.20 -21.92
CA GLY A 140 -5.79 -26.42 -22.94
C GLY A 140 -6.34 -25.09 -22.46
N LYS A 141 -6.16 -24.75 -21.17
CA LYS A 141 -6.54 -23.47 -20.58
C LYS A 141 -5.33 -22.58 -20.39
N LEU A 142 -5.53 -21.28 -20.55
CA LEU A 142 -4.48 -20.29 -20.42
C LEU A 142 -4.59 -19.59 -19.06
N PHE A 143 -3.55 -19.73 -18.25
CA PHE A 143 -3.33 -18.90 -17.07
C PHE A 143 -2.63 -17.61 -17.51
N SER A 144 -3.26 -16.46 -17.26
CA SER A 144 -2.77 -15.15 -17.72
C SER A 144 -2.80 -14.11 -16.61
N PHE A 145 -1.91 -13.14 -16.69
CA PHE A 145 -2.04 -11.91 -15.93
C PHE A 145 -2.96 -10.92 -16.68
N VAL A 146 -3.89 -10.31 -15.93
CA VAL A 146 -4.86 -9.33 -16.43
C VAL A 146 -4.69 -8.04 -15.62
N PRO A 147 -4.05 -7.01 -16.18
CA PRO A 147 -3.79 -5.76 -15.49
C PRO A 147 -5.05 -5.07 -14.98
N GLU A 148 -6.17 -5.17 -15.71
CA GLU A 148 -7.44 -4.51 -15.37
C GLU A 148 -8.09 -5.05 -14.08
N VAL A 149 -7.67 -6.22 -13.61
CA VAL A 149 -8.09 -6.80 -12.33
C VAL A 149 -6.94 -6.89 -11.33
N GLY A 150 -5.74 -6.41 -11.70
CA GLY A 150 -4.54 -6.44 -10.87
C GLY A 150 -4.14 -7.84 -10.41
N GLY A 151 -4.42 -8.86 -11.22
CA GLY A 151 -4.33 -10.26 -10.82
C GLY A 151 -4.27 -11.21 -12.01
N THR A 152 -4.39 -12.50 -11.76
CA THR A 152 -4.40 -13.53 -12.81
C THR A 152 -5.79 -14.08 -13.04
N VAL A 153 -6.03 -14.70 -14.20
CA VAL A 153 -7.26 -15.42 -14.51
C VAL A 153 -6.93 -16.66 -15.34
N GLU A 154 -7.84 -17.61 -15.35
CA GLU A 154 -7.84 -18.74 -16.27
C GLU A 154 -8.87 -18.49 -17.39
N VAL A 155 -8.48 -18.71 -18.64
CA VAL A 155 -9.38 -18.59 -19.81
C VAL A 155 -9.32 -19.83 -20.69
N ASP A 156 -10.45 -20.19 -21.31
CA ASP A 156 -10.61 -21.41 -22.12
C ASP A 156 -10.07 -21.31 -23.55
N PHE A 157 -9.17 -20.37 -23.82
CA PHE A 157 -8.51 -20.21 -25.11
C PHE A 157 -7.05 -19.83 -24.95
N VAL A 158 -6.23 -20.17 -25.94
CA VAL A 158 -4.77 -19.96 -25.87
C VAL A 158 -4.36 -18.80 -26.77
N VAL A 159 -3.52 -17.91 -26.24
CA VAL A 159 -2.79 -16.88 -26.99
C VAL A 159 -1.31 -16.94 -26.61
N LYS A 160 -0.43 -16.62 -27.57
CA LYS A 160 1.03 -16.74 -27.40
C LYS A 160 1.73 -15.41 -27.13
N ALA A 161 1.04 -14.30 -27.33
CA ALA A 161 1.55 -12.95 -27.14
C ALA A 161 0.47 -12.12 -26.41
N PRO A 162 0.83 -10.97 -25.83
CA PRO A 162 -0.14 -10.06 -25.25
C PRO A 162 -1.23 -9.67 -26.26
N VAL A 163 -2.48 -9.76 -25.83
CA VAL A 163 -3.65 -9.37 -26.65
C VAL A 163 -4.58 -8.46 -25.86
N LYS A 164 -5.29 -7.59 -26.57
CA LYS A 164 -6.49 -6.94 -26.07
C LYS A 164 -7.71 -7.78 -26.45
N VAL A 165 -8.65 -7.93 -25.53
CA VAL A 165 -9.93 -8.60 -25.72
C VAL A 165 -11.06 -7.59 -25.53
N ASP A 166 -11.87 -7.40 -26.56
CA ASP A 166 -13.05 -6.50 -26.58
C ASP A 166 -14.16 -7.07 -27.50
N GLY A 167 -14.39 -8.38 -27.39
CA GLY A 167 -15.22 -9.16 -28.32
C GLY A 167 -14.40 -9.82 -29.44
N THR A 168 -13.30 -9.19 -29.84
CA THR A 168 -12.25 -9.81 -30.67
C THR A 168 -10.93 -9.88 -29.91
N LYS A 169 -9.96 -10.67 -30.40
CA LYS A 169 -8.62 -10.78 -29.80
C LYS A 169 -7.63 -10.12 -30.74
N THR A 170 -7.06 -8.99 -30.33
CA THR A 170 -6.11 -8.24 -31.15
C THR A 170 -4.74 -8.23 -30.48
N PRO A 171 -3.65 -8.63 -31.17
CA PRO A 171 -2.30 -8.49 -30.65
C PRO A 171 -1.99 -7.04 -30.29
N VAL A 172 -1.34 -6.83 -29.14
CA VAL A 172 -0.91 -5.51 -28.72
C VAL A 172 0.59 -5.47 -28.46
N ASN A 173 1.21 -4.36 -28.83
CA ASN A 173 2.57 -4.06 -28.40
C ASN A 173 2.49 -3.17 -27.16
N LEU A 174 2.98 -3.68 -26.04
CA LEU A 174 2.92 -3.00 -24.75
C LEU A 174 4.27 -2.34 -24.47
N ASP A 175 4.22 -1.10 -23.98
CA ASP A 175 5.42 -0.45 -23.45
C ASP A 175 6.00 -1.26 -22.29
N ALA A 176 7.30 -1.58 -22.39
CA ALA A 176 7.97 -2.47 -21.45
C ALA A 176 7.99 -1.88 -20.03
N LYS A 177 8.19 -0.55 -19.91
CA LYS A 177 8.22 0.12 -18.62
C LYS A 177 6.87 -0.03 -17.91
N SER A 178 5.79 0.27 -18.62
CA SER A 178 4.42 0.19 -18.10
C SER A 178 4.05 -1.25 -17.70
N LEU A 179 4.37 -2.23 -18.56
CA LEU A 179 4.13 -3.65 -18.30
C LEU A 179 4.90 -4.15 -17.07
N TYR A 180 6.21 -3.89 -17.01
CA TYR A 180 7.03 -4.38 -15.91
C TYR A 180 6.72 -3.67 -14.59
N SER A 181 6.39 -2.38 -14.59
CA SER A 181 5.93 -1.70 -13.38
C SER A 181 4.68 -2.34 -12.79
N VAL A 182 3.70 -2.73 -13.61
CA VAL A 182 2.48 -3.39 -13.12
C VAL A 182 2.78 -4.82 -12.65
N LEU A 183 3.52 -5.61 -13.41
CA LEU A 183 3.89 -6.99 -13.04
C LEU A 183 4.73 -7.02 -11.75
N SER A 184 5.59 -6.02 -11.54
CA SER A 184 6.37 -5.84 -10.31
C SER A 184 5.51 -5.66 -9.07
N THR A 185 4.21 -5.37 -9.17
CA THR A 185 3.34 -5.26 -8.00
C THR A 185 2.80 -6.61 -7.51
N VAL A 186 2.98 -7.68 -8.29
CA VAL A 186 2.50 -9.02 -7.97
C VAL A 186 3.56 -9.78 -7.20
N LYS A 187 3.46 -9.81 -5.87
CA LYS A 187 4.46 -10.44 -4.99
C LYS A 187 3.95 -11.70 -4.31
N LEU A 188 4.86 -12.57 -3.90
CA LEU A 188 4.55 -13.76 -3.14
C LEU A 188 4.78 -13.50 -1.65
N ASP A 189 3.73 -13.65 -0.84
CA ASP A 189 3.90 -13.92 0.58
C ASP A 189 4.33 -15.39 0.74
N PRO A 190 5.52 -15.70 1.27
CA PRO A 190 6.01 -17.08 1.35
C PRO A 190 5.08 -18.00 2.15
N LYS A 191 4.35 -17.45 3.14
CA LYS A 191 3.47 -18.20 4.03
C LYS A 191 2.04 -18.28 3.50
N LEU A 192 1.52 -17.18 2.98
CA LEU A 192 0.10 -17.04 2.67
C LEU A 192 -0.20 -17.00 1.15
N GLY A 193 0.81 -16.94 0.30
CA GLY A 193 0.65 -16.87 -1.15
C GLY A 193 0.24 -15.47 -1.64
N ASN A 194 -0.51 -15.41 -2.74
CA ASN A 194 -1.09 -14.16 -3.23
C ASN A 194 -2.47 -14.43 -3.84
N PRO A 195 -3.56 -14.07 -3.15
CA PRO A 195 -4.91 -14.41 -3.59
C PRO A 195 -5.30 -13.76 -4.93
N PHE A 196 -4.69 -12.62 -5.29
CA PHE A 196 -4.97 -11.95 -6.57
C PHE A 196 -4.35 -12.69 -7.75
N SER A 197 -3.25 -13.41 -7.51
CA SER A 197 -2.48 -14.09 -8.55
C SER A 197 -2.47 -15.62 -8.42
N THR A 198 -3.31 -16.18 -7.56
CA THR A 198 -3.56 -17.63 -7.44
C THR A 198 -4.75 -18.04 -8.31
N GLU A 199 -4.56 -19.01 -9.20
CA GLU A 199 -5.62 -19.77 -9.87
C GLU A 199 -5.31 -21.26 -9.82
N GLY A 200 -6.30 -22.06 -9.40
CA GLY A 200 -6.10 -23.49 -9.18
C GLY A 200 -4.90 -23.77 -8.27
N SER A 201 -3.94 -24.56 -8.76
CA SER A 201 -2.72 -24.94 -8.05
C SER A 201 -1.55 -23.97 -8.26
N PHE A 202 -1.72 -22.90 -9.02
CA PHE A 202 -0.64 -22.01 -9.44
C PHE A 202 -0.79 -20.62 -8.84
N THR A 203 0.30 -20.09 -8.29
CA THR A 203 0.39 -18.69 -7.87
C THR A 203 1.47 -17.99 -8.66
N PHE A 204 1.08 -17.01 -9.47
CA PHE A 204 2.02 -16.17 -10.20
C PHE A 204 2.61 -15.09 -9.29
N PHE A 205 3.89 -14.77 -9.46
CA PHE A 205 4.53 -13.66 -8.77
C PHE A 205 5.79 -13.19 -9.51
N THR A 206 6.24 -11.99 -9.18
CA THR A 206 7.54 -11.47 -9.60
C THR A 206 8.46 -11.35 -8.40
N ALA A 207 9.75 -11.63 -8.61
CA ALA A 207 10.76 -11.44 -7.58
C ALA A 207 12.14 -11.17 -8.20
N ILE A 208 12.96 -10.43 -7.48
CA ILE A 208 14.35 -10.14 -7.86
C ILE A 208 15.29 -11.13 -7.18
N PHE A 209 16.25 -11.63 -7.95
CA PHE A 209 17.21 -12.60 -7.46
C PHE A 209 18.59 -12.40 -8.06
N VAL A 210 19.60 -12.88 -7.32
CA VAL A 210 20.96 -13.08 -7.85
C VAL A 210 21.15 -14.57 -8.08
N HIS A 211 21.44 -14.95 -9.31
CA HIS A 211 21.73 -16.35 -9.62
C HIS A 211 23.03 -16.78 -8.94
N GLN A 212 23.01 -17.90 -8.19
CA GLN A 212 24.18 -18.40 -7.48
C GLN A 212 24.79 -19.62 -8.19
N GLU A 213 23.98 -20.66 -8.40
CA GLU A 213 24.45 -21.92 -8.98
C GLU A 213 23.31 -22.72 -9.62
N THR A 214 23.70 -23.72 -10.43
CA THR A 214 22.80 -24.73 -10.99
C THR A 214 23.18 -26.10 -10.44
N LYS A 215 22.24 -26.75 -9.73
CA LYS A 215 22.42 -28.02 -9.03
C LYS A 215 22.01 -29.25 -9.84
N GLY A 216 21.49 -29.06 -11.05
CA GLY A 216 21.10 -30.16 -11.94
C GLY A 216 19.94 -29.79 -12.84
N LYS A 217 19.10 -30.79 -13.16
CA LYS A 217 17.95 -30.67 -14.05
C LYS A 217 16.66 -31.07 -13.34
N GLY A 218 15.55 -30.46 -13.77
CA GLY A 218 14.18 -30.79 -13.40
C GLY A 218 13.29 -30.73 -14.63
N LYS A 219 11.99 -31.00 -14.44
CA LYS A 219 11.03 -31.04 -15.53
C LYS A 219 9.76 -30.32 -15.13
N PHE A 220 9.30 -29.40 -15.96
CA PHE A 220 8.04 -28.68 -15.78
C PHE A 220 7.27 -28.67 -17.10
N MET A 221 6.00 -29.09 -17.09
CA MET A 221 5.14 -29.15 -18.28
C MET A 221 5.80 -29.80 -19.51
N ASN A 222 6.50 -30.91 -19.28
CA ASN A 222 7.29 -31.62 -20.30
C ASN A 222 8.53 -30.91 -20.87
N VAL A 223 8.90 -29.77 -20.32
CA VAL A 223 10.14 -29.04 -20.63
C VAL A 223 11.20 -29.35 -19.58
N GLU A 224 12.40 -29.72 -20.01
CA GLU A 224 13.55 -29.85 -19.11
C GLU A 224 14.09 -28.46 -18.76
N MET A 225 14.28 -28.22 -17.47
CA MET A 225 14.72 -26.94 -16.91
C MET A 225 15.90 -27.14 -15.95
N ASN A 226 16.67 -26.10 -15.71
CA ASN A 226 17.75 -26.14 -14.73
C ASN A 226 17.17 -26.07 -13.32
N LYS A 227 17.66 -26.91 -12.40
CA LYS A 227 17.45 -26.71 -10.96
C LYS A 227 18.47 -25.70 -10.47
N SER A 228 18.04 -24.47 -10.22
CA SER A 228 18.90 -23.37 -9.82
C SER A 228 18.69 -22.98 -8.37
N VAL A 229 19.72 -22.39 -7.79
CA VAL A 229 19.65 -21.69 -6.51
C VAL A 229 19.91 -20.22 -6.74
N GLY A 230 19.05 -19.40 -6.16
CA GLY A 230 19.14 -17.95 -6.23
C GLY A 230 19.02 -17.34 -4.85
N ARG A 231 19.65 -16.19 -4.70
CA ARG A 231 19.50 -15.34 -3.53
C ARG A 231 18.44 -14.29 -3.82
N PHE A 232 17.29 -14.44 -3.19
CA PHE A 232 16.14 -13.54 -3.27
C PHE A 232 16.18 -12.54 -2.13
N LEU A 233 15.35 -11.51 -2.24
CA LEU A 233 15.06 -10.61 -1.13
C LEU A 233 13.63 -10.81 -0.65
N SER A 234 13.44 -10.71 0.65
CA SER A 234 12.14 -10.50 1.27
C SER A 234 12.09 -9.09 1.83
N LEU A 235 10.99 -8.39 1.57
CA LEU A 235 10.71 -7.03 1.99
C LEU A 235 9.52 -7.02 2.96
N SER A 236 9.62 -6.24 4.04
CA SER A 236 8.52 -5.95 4.95
C SER A 236 7.83 -4.62 4.64
N SER A 237 6.63 -4.43 5.18
CA SER A 237 5.90 -3.15 5.05
C SER A 237 6.58 -1.94 5.70
N LYS A 238 7.66 -2.14 6.46
CA LYS A 238 8.45 -1.07 7.10
C LYS A 238 9.82 -0.88 6.43
N GLY A 239 9.96 -1.36 5.19
CA GLY A 239 11.21 -1.25 4.44
C GLY A 239 12.33 -2.17 4.90
N THR A 240 12.07 -3.11 5.82
CA THR A 240 13.11 -4.06 6.25
C THR A 240 13.33 -5.09 5.16
N VAL A 241 14.59 -5.27 4.75
CA VAL A 241 14.98 -6.23 3.72
C VAL A 241 15.81 -7.35 4.32
N ARG A 242 15.54 -8.60 3.91
CA ARG A 242 16.31 -9.79 4.25
C ARG A 242 16.61 -10.60 3.00
N THR A 243 17.67 -11.38 3.03
CA THR A 243 18.00 -12.32 1.94
C THR A 243 17.43 -13.70 2.25
N GLU A 244 16.92 -14.37 1.23
CA GLU A 244 16.47 -15.76 1.30
C GLU A 244 17.12 -16.56 0.17
N THR A 245 17.61 -17.76 0.46
CA THR A 245 18.11 -18.67 -0.57
C THR A 245 16.97 -19.56 -1.01
N VAL A 246 16.64 -19.54 -2.30
CA VAL A 246 15.49 -20.26 -2.87
C VAL A 246 15.96 -21.14 -4.01
N GLU A 247 15.46 -22.38 -4.02
CA GLU A 247 15.62 -23.31 -5.13
C GLU A 247 14.43 -23.20 -6.08
N PHE A 248 14.69 -23.20 -7.38
CA PHE A 248 13.66 -23.06 -8.40
C PHE A 248 14.08 -23.68 -9.74
N LEU A 249 13.10 -23.98 -10.59
CA LEU A 249 13.33 -24.37 -11.98
C LEU A 249 13.48 -23.13 -12.85
N SER A 250 14.52 -23.08 -13.68
CA SER A 250 14.93 -21.86 -14.38
C SER A 250 15.42 -22.12 -15.80
N PHE A 251 15.52 -21.03 -16.55
CA PHE A 251 16.33 -20.98 -17.76
C PHE A 251 17.81 -20.72 -17.42
N PRO A 252 18.76 -20.96 -18.34
CA PRO A 252 20.17 -20.68 -18.09
C PRO A 252 20.43 -19.20 -17.78
N HIS A 253 21.11 -18.94 -16.66
CA HIS A 253 21.50 -17.60 -16.20
C HIS A 253 23.01 -17.46 -16.08
N LYS A 254 23.51 -16.23 -16.10
CA LYS A 254 24.90 -15.95 -15.74
C LYS A 254 25.03 -15.98 -14.23
N ASN A 255 26.07 -16.66 -13.73
CA ASN A 255 26.41 -16.63 -12.31
C ASN A 255 26.60 -15.19 -11.84
N ASN A 256 26.05 -14.88 -10.68
CA ASN A 256 26.04 -13.55 -10.07
C ASN A 256 25.31 -12.45 -10.89
N GLY A 257 24.51 -12.84 -11.88
CA GLY A 257 23.61 -11.93 -12.58
C GLY A 257 22.39 -11.58 -11.73
N LEU A 258 21.97 -10.33 -11.79
CA LEU A 258 20.80 -9.77 -11.11
C LEU A 258 19.61 -9.74 -12.07
N TYR A 259 18.57 -10.49 -11.73
CA TYR A 259 17.42 -10.70 -12.61
C TYR A 259 16.12 -10.42 -11.88
N VAL A 260 15.16 -9.85 -12.60
CA VAL A 260 13.75 -9.85 -12.20
C VAL A 260 13.09 -11.05 -12.88
N GLY A 261 12.73 -12.06 -12.10
CA GLY A 261 12.06 -13.27 -12.57
C GLY A 261 10.55 -13.16 -12.45
N PHE A 262 9.87 -13.82 -13.37
CA PHE A 262 8.42 -14.00 -13.42
C PHE A 262 8.17 -15.47 -13.14
N PHE A 263 7.59 -15.76 -11.99
CA PHE A 263 7.53 -17.11 -11.44
C PHE A 263 6.10 -17.60 -11.31
N VAL A 264 5.94 -18.91 -11.34
CA VAL A 264 4.76 -19.61 -10.86
C VAL A 264 5.18 -20.56 -9.75
N LYS A 265 4.49 -20.47 -8.61
CA LYS A 265 4.61 -21.42 -7.50
C LYS A 265 3.48 -22.44 -7.59
N GLY A 266 3.86 -23.70 -7.79
CA GLY A 266 3.01 -24.88 -7.56
C GLY A 266 3.60 -25.72 -6.43
N GLN A 267 3.93 -26.98 -6.71
CA GLN A 267 4.74 -27.82 -5.80
C GLN A 267 6.18 -27.31 -5.70
N GLU A 268 6.75 -26.88 -6.82
CA GLU A 268 8.05 -26.22 -6.91
C GLU A 268 7.85 -24.78 -7.43
N ILE A 269 8.86 -23.93 -7.27
CA ILE A 269 8.90 -22.60 -7.90
C ILE A 269 9.50 -22.75 -9.29
N VAL A 270 8.83 -22.20 -10.30
CA VAL A 270 9.27 -22.26 -11.70
C VAL A 270 9.31 -20.87 -12.28
N GLU A 271 10.45 -20.50 -12.85
CA GLU A 271 10.64 -19.28 -13.61
C GLU A 271 10.07 -19.45 -15.03
N LEU A 272 9.12 -18.60 -15.38
CA LEU A 272 8.53 -18.55 -16.72
C LEU A 272 9.36 -17.72 -17.69
N GLN A 273 9.94 -16.64 -17.19
CA GLN A 273 10.77 -15.70 -17.92
C GLN A 273 11.51 -14.82 -16.92
N SER A 274 12.48 -14.04 -17.41
CA SER A 274 13.26 -13.13 -16.59
C SER A 274 13.80 -11.97 -17.41
N VAL A 275 14.09 -10.86 -16.73
CA VAL A 275 14.77 -9.71 -17.30
C VAL A 275 16.07 -9.45 -16.53
N ASP A 276 17.18 -9.29 -17.26
CA ASP A 276 18.42 -8.73 -16.70
C ASP A 276 18.19 -7.24 -16.40
N ILE A 277 17.94 -6.93 -15.13
CA ILE A 277 17.56 -5.58 -14.70
C ILE A 277 18.69 -4.58 -14.88
N VAL A 278 19.94 -5.04 -14.92
CA VAL A 278 21.12 -4.20 -15.15
C VAL A 278 21.17 -3.77 -16.61
N ALA A 279 20.93 -4.72 -17.53
CA ALA A 279 20.85 -4.42 -18.95
C ALA A 279 19.70 -3.45 -19.26
N THR A 280 18.49 -3.72 -18.76
CA THR A 280 17.34 -2.84 -19.03
C THR A 280 17.43 -1.48 -18.37
N HIS A 281 18.14 -1.37 -17.24
CA HIS A 281 18.45 -0.09 -16.61
C HIS A 281 19.32 0.77 -17.54
N LYS A 282 20.42 0.20 -18.07
CA LYS A 282 21.32 0.91 -18.99
C LYS A 282 20.64 1.32 -20.30
N GLU A 283 19.70 0.52 -20.78
CA GLU A 283 18.91 0.83 -21.98
C GLU A 283 17.78 1.85 -21.71
N GLY A 284 17.55 2.26 -20.46
CA GLY A 284 16.46 3.17 -20.10
C GLY A 284 15.05 2.58 -20.22
N LYS A 285 14.92 1.28 -20.50
CA LYS A 285 13.62 0.61 -20.70
C LYS A 285 12.90 0.30 -19.39
N PHE A 286 13.65 -0.14 -18.38
CA PHE A 286 13.10 -0.43 -17.06
C PHE A 286 14.21 -0.37 -16.02
N ARG A 287 14.13 0.61 -15.10
CA ARG A 287 15.19 0.90 -14.14
C ARG A 287 15.00 0.07 -12.87
N VAL A 288 16.12 -0.28 -12.23
CA VAL A 288 16.16 -0.84 -10.86
C VAL A 288 15.24 -0.06 -9.89
N ASN A 289 15.28 1.27 -9.88
CA ASN A 289 14.44 2.08 -9.00
C ASN A 289 12.94 1.90 -9.32
N ASP A 290 12.58 1.78 -10.61
CA ASP A 290 11.20 1.52 -11.04
C ASP A 290 10.71 0.18 -10.50
N TYR A 291 11.56 -0.86 -10.55
CA TYR A 291 11.26 -2.18 -9.99
C TYR A 291 11.02 -2.13 -8.48
N VAL A 292 11.99 -1.60 -7.73
CA VAL A 292 11.94 -1.57 -6.26
C VAL A 292 10.74 -0.76 -5.80
N PHE A 293 10.50 0.40 -6.40
CA PHE A 293 9.36 1.24 -6.04
C PHE A 293 8.02 0.59 -6.39
N SER A 294 7.85 0.08 -7.61
CA SER A 294 6.62 -0.62 -8.03
C SER A 294 6.29 -1.76 -7.07
N SER A 295 7.30 -2.52 -6.67
CA SER A 295 7.18 -3.60 -5.69
C SER A 295 6.77 -3.08 -4.31
N PHE A 296 7.35 -1.96 -3.89
CA PHE A 296 7.07 -1.31 -2.61
C PHE A 296 5.66 -0.73 -2.52
N THR A 297 5.01 -0.38 -3.64
CA THR A 297 3.61 0.09 -3.66
C THR A 297 2.62 -0.91 -3.04
N LEU A 298 2.96 -2.20 -3.00
CA LEU A 298 2.19 -3.23 -2.30
C LEU A 298 2.07 -2.96 -0.79
N THR A 299 2.85 -2.04 -0.22
CA THR A 299 2.79 -1.63 1.19
C THR A 299 1.91 -0.40 1.43
N SER A 300 1.45 0.28 0.36
CA SER A 300 0.68 1.54 0.39
C SER A 300 -0.61 1.41 1.18
N ARG A 301 -0.86 2.31 2.12
CA ARG A 301 -2.11 2.38 2.89
C ARG A 301 -2.86 3.63 2.47
N ASP A 302 -4.10 3.46 2.02
CA ASP A 302 -4.97 4.56 1.60
C ASP A 302 -4.26 5.50 0.60
N GLY A 303 -3.65 4.90 -0.44
CA GLY A 303 -2.92 5.64 -1.48
C GLY A 303 -1.62 6.30 -1.00
N SER A 304 -1.11 5.96 0.18
CA SER A 304 0.04 6.64 0.77
C SER A 304 1.14 5.68 1.23
N LEU A 305 2.39 6.09 1.03
CA LEU A 305 3.62 5.44 1.50
C LEU A 305 4.45 6.42 2.33
N LYS A 306 5.21 5.91 3.31
CA LYS A 306 6.21 6.71 4.01
C LYS A 306 7.52 6.70 3.22
N LEU A 307 8.07 7.89 2.97
CA LEU A 307 9.33 8.04 2.25
C LEU A 307 10.47 7.33 3.01
N GLU A 308 10.55 7.49 4.33
CA GLU A 308 11.55 6.81 5.17
C GLU A 308 11.53 5.28 5.04
N ASP A 309 10.35 4.66 4.93
CA ASP A 309 10.26 3.20 4.77
C ASP A 309 10.71 2.77 3.37
N TYR A 310 10.46 3.59 2.35
CA TYR A 310 10.99 3.35 1.00
C TYR A 310 12.52 3.51 0.96
N ASP A 311 13.09 4.53 1.60
CA ASP A 311 14.54 4.75 1.66
C ASP A 311 15.26 3.58 2.36
N LYS A 312 14.64 3.02 3.42
CA LYS A 312 15.11 1.80 4.08
C LYS A 312 15.08 0.60 3.13
N ALA A 313 14.00 0.42 2.37
CA ALA A 313 13.88 -0.65 1.39
C ALA A 313 14.98 -0.53 0.32
N MET A 314 15.21 0.67 -0.20
CA MET A 314 16.18 0.93 -1.24
C MET A 314 17.62 0.74 -0.73
N SER A 315 17.93 1.26 0.47
CA SER A 315 19.24 1.05 1.11
C SER A 315 19.51 -0.43 1.38
N GLY A 316 18.51 -1.16 1.87
CA GLY A 316 18.59 -2.60 2.07
C GLY A 316 18.83 -3.36 0.76
N PHE A 317 18.10 -3.01 -0.30
CA PHE A 317 18.27 -3.56 -1.64
C PHE A 317 19.69 -3.35 -2.18
N VAL A 318 20.20 -2.11 -2.09
CA VAL A 318 21.54 -1.75 -2.55
C VAL A 318 22.62 -2.56 -1.82
N ASN A 319 22.55 -2.60 -0.50
CA ASN A 319 23.56 -3.24 0.35
C ASN A 319 23.53 -4.77 0.27
N LEU A 320 22.35 -5.36 0.13
CA LEU A 320 22.20 -6.80 0.16
C LEU A 320 22.28 -7.42 -1.23
N LEU A 321 21.82 -6.76 -2.28
CA LEU A 321 21.68 -7.39 -3.60
C LEU A 321 22.50 -6.69 -4.69
N LEU A 322 22.28 -5.38 -4.89
CA LEU A 322 22.88 -4.64 -6.01
C LEU A 322 24.42 -4.61 -5.91
N SER A 323 24.95 -4.23 -4.74
CA SER A 323 26.39 -4.16 -4.48
C SER A 323 27.10 -5.53 -4.40
N LYS A 324 26.36 -6.63 -4.52
CA LYS A 324 26.89 -8.00 -4.44
C LYS A 324 26.66 -8.83 -5.71
N SER A 325 26.24 -8.19 -6.79
CA SER A 325 25.95 -8.81 -8.10
C SER A 325 26.63 -8.02 -9.24
N ASN A 326 26.34 -8.37 -10.50
CA ASN A 326 26.63 -7.51 -11.66
C ASN A 326 25.96 -6.12 -11.57
N GLY A 327 25.00 -5.93 -10.65
CA GLY A 327 24.35 -4.65 -10.38
C GLY A 327 25.29 -3.53 -9.91
N ARG A 328 26.52 -3.84 -9.49
CA ARG A 328 27.55 -2.83 -9.18
C ARG A 328 27.78 -1.85 -10.32
N GLU A 329 27.61 -2.29 -11.56
CA GLU A 329 27.84 -1.48 -12.76
C GLU A 329 26.87 -0.29 -12.88
N VAL A 330 25.69 -0.36 -12.27
CA VAL A 330 24.68 0.71 -12.28
C VAL A 330 24.46 1.31 -10.89
N LEU A 331 25.30 0.96 -9.91
CA LEU A 331 25.11 1.35 -8.51
C LEU A 331 25.07 2.88 -8.33
N LYS A 332 25.97 3.59 -9.02
CA LYS A 332 26.06 5.05 -8.97
C LYS A 332 24.75 5.68 -9.47
N ASP A 333 24.34 5.32 -10.68
CA ASP A 333 23.13 5.84 -11.33
C ASP A 333 21.88 5.55 -10.49
N VAL A 334 21.80 4.36 -9.90
CA VAL A 334 20.69 3.97 -9.02
C VAL A 334 20.60 4.85 -7.77
N ILE A 335 21.73 5.18 -7.15
CA ILE A 335 21.79 6.06 -5.97
C ILE A 335 21.47 7.51 -6.35
N GLU A 336 22.00 8.00 -7.47
CA GLU A 336 21.71 9.35 -7.97
C GLU A 336 20.21 9.51 -8.26
N LEU A 337 19.61 8.57 -9.00
CA LEU A 337 18.17 8.57 -9.26
C LEU A 337 17.33 8.49 -7.98
N HIS A 338 17.76 7.71 -6.99
CA HIS A 338 17.08 7.67 -5.70
C HIS A 338 17.14 9.02 -4.97
N SER A 339 18.29 9.71 -5.07
CA SER A 339 18.54 10.99 -4.40
C SER A 339 17.78 12.16 -5.05
N MET A 340 17.42 12.04 -6.32
CA MET A 340 16.56 13.00 -7.03
C MET A 340 15.09 12.98 -6.56
N GLY A 341 14.72 12.01 -5.71
CA GLY A 341 13.39 11.88 -5.15
C GLY A 341 12.43 11.03 -5.99
N PRO A 342 11.25 10.68 -5.46
CA PRO A 342 10.41 9.64 -6.07
C PRO A 342 9.44 10.14 -7.14
N LEU A 343 9.43 11.44 -7.49
CA LEU A 343 8.45 12.01 -8.44
C LEU A 343 8.47 11.32 -9.82
N ASP A 344 9.64 10.88 -10.27
CA ASP A 344 9.82 10.22 -11.58
C ASP A 344 9.64 8.68 -11.53
N LEU A 345 9.17 8.15 -10.40
CA LEU A 345 8.92 6.72 -10.21
C LEU A 345 7.50 6.34 -10.66
N PRO A 346 7.30 5.10 -11.13
CA PRO A 346 5.98 4.63 -11.54
C PRO A 346 4.96 4.74 -10.41
N MET A 347 3.70 5.04 -10.75
CA MET A 347 2.57 5.11 -9.82
C MET A 347 2.62 6.26 -8.80
N VAL A 348 3.63 7.12 -8.82
CA VAL A 348 3.69 8.30 -7.96
C VAL A 348 2.80 9.41 -8.51
N LYS A 349 1.91 9.91 -7.65
CA LYS A 349 1.03 11.07 -7.91
C LYS A 349 1.63 12.35 -7.38
N GLY A 350 2.36 12.27 -6.27
CA GLY A 350 2.98 13.42 -5.64
C GLY A 350 3.75 13.05 -4.38
N VAL A 351 4.52 14.01 -3.88
CA VAL A 351 5.33 13.88 -2.67
C VAL A 351 5.08 15.09 -1.80
N ASN A 352 4.72 14.87 -0.54
CA ASN A 352 4.55 15.93 0.44
C ASN A 352 5.21 15.51 1.76
N ASN A 353 6.20 16.28 2.21
CA ASN A 353 7.00 15.98 3.38
C ASN A 353 7.54 14.53 3.35
N ASN A 354 7.17 13.70 4.34
CA ASN A 354 7.57 12.31 4.46
C ASN A 354 6.56 11.32 3.85
N VAL A 355 5.63 11.79 3.00
CA VAL A 355 4.56 10.97 2.42
C VAL A 355 4.64 11.00 0.89
N ILE A 356 4.65 9.81 0.29
CA ILE A 356 4.53 9.63 -1.15
C ILE A 356 3.09 9.21 -1.44
N SER A 357 2.38 10.02 -2.21
CA SER A 357 1.05 9.69 -2.72
C SER A 357 1.21 8.81 -3.96
N VAL A 358 0.55 7.66 -3.97
CA VAL A 358 0.59 6.69 -5.06
C VAL A 358 -0.82 6.32 -5.51
N ILE A 359 -0.93 5.89 -6.77
CA ILE A 359 -2.17 5.34 -7.32
C ILE A 359 -2.11 3.80 -7.39
N ASP A 360 -3.28 3.17 -7.48
CA ASP A 360 -3.40 1.73 -7.67
C ASP A 360 -2.78 1.27 -9.03
N PRO A 361 -2.17 0.07 -9.10
CA PRO A 361 -1.60 -0.45 -10.35
C PRO A 361 -2.60 -0.58 -11.50
N ILE A 362 -3.88 -0.82 -11.22
CA ILE A 362 -4.96 -0.82 -12.22
C ILE A 362 -5.14 0.59 -12.77
N SER A 363 -5.12 1.62 -11.92
CA SER A 363 -5.19 3.02 -12.34
C SER A 363 -3.99 3.41 -13.21
N PHE A 364 -2.78 3.03 -12.79
CA PHE A 364 -1.56 3.30 -13.55
C PHE A 364 -1.58 2.62 -14.92
N TRP A 365 -2.02 1.36 -14.98
CA TRP A 365 -2.20 0.65 -16.23
C TRP A 365 -3.20 1.37 -17.15
N TYR A 366 -4.35 1.77 -16.61
CA TYR A 366 -5.36 2.48 -17.36
C TYR A 366 -4.83 3.80 -17.94
N SER A 367 -4.20 4.64 -17.13
CA SER A 367 -3.68 5.93 -17.58
C SER A 367 -2.59 5.78 -18.65
N LYS A 368 -1.69 4.79 -18.50
CA LYS A 368 -0.56 4.62 -19.41
C LYS A 368 -0.88 3.88 -20.70
N VAL A 369 -1.73 2.87 -20.64
CA VAL A 369 -1.98 1.98 -21.79
C VAL A 369 -3.27 2.36 -22.52
N TYR A 370 -4.33 2.71 -21.80
CA TYR A 370 -5.60 3.09 -22.42
C TYR A 370 -5.64 4.57 -22.78
N GLU A 371 -5.40 5.46 -21.82
CA GLU A 371 -5.45 6.90 -22.06
C GLU A 371 -4.19 7.41 -22.76
N ARG A 372 -3.09 6.65 -22.71
CA ARG A 372 -1.77 7.04 -23.21
C ARG A 372 -1.33 8.41 -22.67
N SER A 373 -1.64 8.65 -21.40
CA SER A 373 -1.34 9.89 -20.70
C SER A 373 0.07 9.87 -20.14
N ASP A 374 0.81 10.96 -20.33
CA ASP A 374 2.12 11.17 -19.68
C ASP A 374 1.95 11.42 -18.18
N GLU A 375 0.82 12.00 -17.78
CA GLU A 375 0.45 12.17 -16.37
C GLU A 375 -0.12 10.87 -15.79
N VAL A 376 0.28 10.56 -14.56
CA VAL A 376 -0.23 9.44 -13.76
C VAL A 376 -1.55 9.86 -13.13
N LYS A 377 -2.66 9.21 -13.53
CA LYS A 377 -4.02 9.59 -13.12
C LYS A 377 -4.72 8.44 -12.38
N GLU A 378 -5.49 8.82 -11.39
CA GLU A 378 -6.32 7.91 -10.61
C GLU A 378 -7.62 7.60 -11.37
N CYS A 379 -8.01 6.34 -11.40
CA CYS A 379 -9.15 5.86 -12.15
C CYS A 379 -10.44 6.05 -11.31
N VAL A 380 -10.87 7.29 -11.12
CA VAL A 380 -12.05 7.63 -10.28
C VAL A 380 -13.35 7.59 -11.09
N ASP A 381 -13.34 8.19 -12.29
CA ASP A 381 -14.48 8.26 -13.21
C ASP A 381 -14.18 7.50 -14.51
N CYS A 382 -13.72 6.25 -14.36
CA CYS A 382 -13.30 5.40 -15.46
C CYS A 382 -14.04 4.04 -15.44
N PRO A 383 -14.00 3.25 -16.53
CA PRO A 383 -14.62 1.93 -16.57
C PRO A 383 -14.08 0.93 -15.54
N LEU A 384 -12.90 1.17 -14.97
CA LEU A 384 -12.23 0.30 -13.99
C LEU A 384 -12.32 0.83 -12.54
N ALA A 385 -13.05 1.90 -12.27
CA ALA A 385 -13.08 2.54 -10.94
C ALA A 385 -13.55 1.58 -9.84
N GLU A 386 -14.57 0.77 -10.13
CA GLU A 386 -15.06 -0.25 -9.18
C GLU A 386 -14.04 -1.37 -8.93
N LYS A 387 -13.17 -1.69 -9.91
CA LYS A 387 -12.08 -2.65 -9.73
C LYS A 387 -11.00 -2.09 -8.82
N VAL A 388 -10.63 -0.81 -9.00
CA VAL A 388 -9.68 -0.10 -8.13
C VAL A 388 -10.19 -0.09 -6.68
N LYS A 389 -11.41 0.41 -6.44
CA LYS A 389 -12.00 0.46 -5.08
C LYS A 389 -12.05 -0.93 -4.42
N LYS A 390 -12.45 -1.96 -5.19
CA LYS A 390 -12.52 -3.33 -4.68
C LYS A 390 -11.12 -3.89 -4.35
N ARG A 391 -10.11 -3.62 -5.17
CA ARG A 391 -8.72 -4.03 -4.92
C ARG A 391 -8.16 -3.37 -3.66
N GLU A 392 -8.35 -2.07 -3.49
CA GLU A 392 -7.92 -1.33 -2.30
C GLU A 392 -8.57 -1.86 -1.02
N PHE A 393 -9.89 -2.08 -1.07
CA PHE A 393 -10.63 -2.72 0.03
C PHE A 393 -10.03 -4.10 0.39
N LEU A 394 -9.81 -4.95 -0.62
CA LEU A 394 -9.28 -6.29 -0.44
C LEU A 394 -7.86 -6.27 0.12
N LEU A 395 -6.98 -5.41 -0.38
CA LEU A 395 -5.63 -5.24 0.17
C LEU A 395 -5.66 -4.82 1.64
N SER A 396 -6.50 -3.84 1.98
CA SER A 396 -6.67 -3.41 3.38
C SER A 396 -7.12 -4.57 4.27
N ALA A 397 -8.09 -5.37 3.82
CA ALA A 397 -8.61 -6.51 4.56
C ALA A 397 -7.59 -7.67 4.70
N LEU A 398 -6.90 -8.01 3.61
CA LEU A 398 -5.89 -9.07 3.57
C LEU A 398 -4.71 -8.75 4.48
N ARG A 399 -4.23 -7.51 4.48
CA ARG A 399 -3.14 -7.09 5.38
C ARG A 399 -3.53 -7.17 6.86
N ARG A 400 -4.79 -6.87 7.22
CA ARG A 400 -5.29 -7.09 8.59
C ARG A 400 -5.27 -8.56 8.99
N LYS A 401 -5.38 -9.48 8.02
CA LYS A 401 -5.22 -10.93 8.20
C LYS A 401 -3.76 -11.41 8.11
N GLY A 402 -2.79 -10.50 7.97
CA GLY A 402 -1.36 -10.81 7.97
C GLY A 402 -0.73 -11.06 6.60
N TYR A 403 -1.51 -11.03 5.51
CA TYR A 403 -0.96 -11.14 4.15
C TYR A 403 -0.02 -9.97 3.86
N PHE A 404 1.07 -10.26 3.15
CA PHE A 404 2.06 -9.28 2.70
C PHE A 404 2.74 -8.53 3.86
N ALA A 405 2.75 -9.12 5.06
CA ALA A 405 3.59 -8.62 6.16
C ALA A 405 5.08 -8.73 5.81
N SER A 406 5.43 -9.76 5.03
CA SER A 406 6.72 -9.97 4.40
C SER A 406 6.49 -10.67 3.06
N PHE A 407 7.10 -10.20 1.98
CA PHE A 407 6.94 -10.78 0.65
C PHE A 407 8.24 -10.76 -0.12
N LEU A 408 8.39 -11.67 -1.08
CA LEU A 408 9.55 -11.67 -1.97
C LEU A 408 9.53 -10.38 -2.79
N LEU A 409 10.60 -9.59 -2.65
CA LEU A 409 10.76 -8.31 -3.32
C LEU A 409 10.92 -8.49 -4.81
#